data_AF-A0A1F3XXR3-F1
#
_entry.id   AF-A0A1F3XXR3-F1
#
_cell.length_a   1.000
_cell.length_b   1.000
_cell.length_c   1.000
_cell.angle_alpha   90.00
_cell.angle_beta   90.00
_cell.angle_gamma   90.00
#
_symmetry.space_group_name_H-M   'P 1'
#
loop_
_entity.id
_entity.type
_entity.pdbx_description
1 polymer ?
#
loop_
_entity_poly.entity_id
_entity_poly.type
_entity_poly.pdbx_seq_one_letter_code
_entity_poly.pdbx_strand_id
1 'polypeptide(L)'
;MSTSRFILFLSLLLASVASFTVTTPSIALADGCRIETKQILAIEKPLFQSRSHAFGGAKRDLGIPANQKPLQVRLVPLTDRNERAIIDSNGKPQLSREYIYKRPSNGKLVVIQEHSAGHHFGEKGGVGDQGPHFNVRPVEDTRHGRIEGTRDHYSWK
;
A
#
# COMPACT_ATOMS: atom_id res chain seq x y z
N MET A 1 -20.42 59.24 1.97
CA MET A 1 -21.18 59.56 0.74
C MET A 1 -22.06 58.35 0.44
N SER A 2 -23.32 58.44 0.86
CA SER A 2 -24.49 58.59 -0.02
C SER A 2 -24.99 57.27 -0.57
N THR A 3 -26.12 56.89 0.00
CA THR A 3 -27.04 55.83 -0.38
C THR A 3 -27.63 56.01 -1.78
N SER A 4 -28.11 54.88 -2.32
CA SER A 4 -29.42 54.74 -2.98
C SER A 4 -29.47 54.76 -4.52
N ARG A 5 -30.09 53.69 -5.02
CA ARG A 5 -31.19 53.57 -6.02
C ARG A 5 -30.83 52.63 -7.17
N PHE A 6 -31.37 51.41 -7.19
CA PHE A 6 -32.71 51.00 -7.69
C PHE A 6 -32.91 51.32 -9.17
N ILE A 7 -33.51 50.35 -9.90
CA ILE A 7 -34.08 50.36 -11.28
C ILE A 7 -33.22 49.57 -12.28
N LEU A 8 -33.72 48.67 -13.13
CA LEU A 8 -34.98 47.95 -13.33
C LEU A 8 -34.64 46.83 -14.35
N PHE A 9 -35.34 45.70 -14.24
CA PHE A 9 -35.98 44.95 -15.33
C PHE A 9 -35.15 44.14 -16.36
N LEU A 10 -35.46 42.84 -16.32
CA LEU A 10 -36.05 42.10 -17.44
C LEU A 10 -35.14 41.81 -18.64
N SER A 11 -34.55 40.62 -18.65
CA SER A 11 -34.46 39.86 -19.90
C SER A 11 -34.74 38.40 -19.64
N LEU A 12 -35.95 38.02 -20.07
CA LEU A 12 -36.40 36.66 -20.30
C LEU A 12 -35.44 35.97 -21.28
N LEU A 13 -34.71 34.94 -20.85
CA LEU A 13 -34.02 34.03 -21.76
C LEU A 13 -34.60 32.63 -21.57
N LEU A 14 -35.35 32.19 -22.57
CA LEU A 14 -35.89 30.86 -22.72
C LEU A 14 -34.76 29.82 -22.56
N ALA A 15 -34.85 28.97 -21.54
CA ALA A 15 -34.03 27.77 -21.45
C ALA A 15 -34.58 26.74 -22.45
N SER A 16 -33.91 26.62 -23.59
CA SER A 16 -34.09 25.48 -24.50
C SER A 16 -33.50 24.24 -23.84
N VAL A 17 -34.36 23.33 -23.41
CA VAL A 17 -33.97 21.99 -22.97
C VAL A 17 -33.57 21.16 -24.19
N ALA A 18 -32.28 21.20 -24.54
CA ALA A 18 -31.71 20.22 -25.44
C ALA A 18 -31.64 18.88 -24.70
N SER A 19 -32.62 18.02 -24.95
CA SER A 19 -32.59 16.61 -24.57
C SER A 19 -31.47 15.92 -25.35
N PHE A 20 -30.28 15.86 -24.77
CA PHE A 20 -29.23 14.97 -25.25
C PHE A 20 -29.64 13.53 -24.92
N THR A 21 -30.19 12.82 -25.90
CA THR A 21 -30.24 11.36 -25.85
C THR A 21 -28.82 10.85 -26.00
N VAL A 22 -28.20 10.48 -24.87
CA VAL A 22 -26.97 9.69 -24.89
C VAL A 22 -27.35 8.32 -25.39
N THR A 23 -27.11 8.08 -26.68
CA THR A 23 -27.11 6.75 -27.27
C THR A 23 -26.03 5.93 -26.57
N THR A 24 -26.44 5.09 -25.64
CA THR A 24 -25.58 4.05 -25.07
C THR A 24 -25.16 3.12 -26.21
N PRO A 25 -23.87 2.89 -26.47
CA PRO A 25 -23.49 1.73 -27.25
C PRO A 25 -23.85 0.48 -26.42
N SER A 26 -24.92 -0.21 -26.83
CA SER A 26 -25.16 -1.60 -26.48
C SER A 26 -24.01 -2.43 -27.04
N ILE A 27 -22.94 -2.59 -26.25
CA ILE A 27 -21.99 -3.67 -26.43
C ILE A 27 -22.56 -4.86 -25.67
N ALA A 28 -23.02 -5.82 -26.45
CA ALA A 28 -23.49 -7.11 -25.98
C ALA A 28 -22.38 -7.85 -25.22
N LEU A 29 -22.75 -8.29 -24.01
CA LEU A 29 -22.41 -9.57 -23.38
C LEU A 29 -20.99 -10.12 -23.58
N ALA A 30 -20.14 -9.94 -22.57
CA ALA A 30 -19.28 -11.01 -22.08
C ALA A 30 -19.11 -10.85 -20.56
N ASP A 31 -19.72 -11.80 -19.86
CA ASP A 31 -19.41 -12.30 -18.52
C ASP A 31 -19.39 -11.33 -17.34
N GLY A 32 -20.37 -11.56 -16.47
CA GLY A 32 -20.54 -10.84 -15.21
C GLY A 32 -19.31 -10.88 -14.33
N CYS A 33 -18.89 -9.71 -13.87
CA CYS A 33 -18.15 -9.57 -12.63
C CYS A 33 -18.41 -8.17 -12.06
N ARG A 34 -19.65 -7.94 -11.61
CA ARG A 34 -19.97 -6.82 -10.73
C ARG A 34 -19.62 -7.26 -9.31
N ILE A 35 -18.37 -7.05 -8.90
CA ILE A 35 -18.01 -7.18 -7.48
C ILE A 35 -18.21 -5.82 -6.83
N GLU A 36 -19.27 -5.72 -6.03
CA GLU A 36 -19.41 -4.68 -5.01
C GLU A 36 -18.25 -4.80 -4.02
N THR A 37 -17.23 -3.96 -4.16
CA THR A 37 -15.97 -4.05 -3.40
C THR A 37 -16.05 -3.48 -1.99
N LYS A 38 -17.24 -3.32 -1.39
CA LYS A 38 -17.35 -2.78 -0.03
C LYS A 38 -17.35 -3.80 1.10
N GLN A 39 -17.49 -5.10 0.81
CA GLN A 39 -17.55 -6.12 1.87
C GLN A 39 -17.07 -7.49 1.37
N ILE A 40 -15.77 -7.62 1.08
CA ILE A 40 -15.10 -8.92 1.10
C ILE A 40 -13.82 -8.76 1.92
N LEU A 41 -13.86 -9.39 3.10
CA LEU A 41 -12.82 -9.62 4.11
C LEU A 41 -11.37 -9.39 3.62
N ALA A 42 -10.66 -8.51 4.33
CA ALA A 42 -9.32 -8.01 4.04
C ALA A 42 -8.22 -9.09 4.18
N ILE A 43 -8.17 -10.01 3.23
CA ILE A 43 -6.99 -10.80 2.92
C ILE A 43 -6.16 -9.96 1.95
N GLU A 44 -4.96 -9.53 2.36
CA GLU A 44 -4.11 -8.74 1.46
C GLU A 44 -3.68 -9.58 0.25
N LYS A 45 -4.18 -9.22 -0.93
CA LYS A 45 -3.79 -9.89 -2.17
C LYS A 45 -2.32 -9.57 -2.50
N PRO A 46 -1.48 -10.57 -2.82
CA PRO A 46 -0.08 -10.32 -3.11
C PRO A 46 0.09 -9.46 -4.37
N LEU A 47 0.94 -8.44 -4.25
CA LEU A 47 1.23 -7.49 -5.33
C LEU A 47 2.26 -8.02 -6.34
N PHE A 48 3.20 -8.85 -5.88
CA PHE A 48 4.31 -9.36 -6.68
C PHE A 48 4.23 -10.88 -6.84
N GLN A 49 4.82 -11.38 -7.93
CA GLN A 49 4.79 -12.82 -8.23
C GLN A 49 5.78 -13.66 -7.42
N SER A 50 6.79 -13.02 -6.81
CA SER A 50 7.82 -13.72 -6.04
C SER A 50 8.52 -12.77 -5.06
N ARG A 51 9.18 -13.37 -4.05
CA ARG A 51 10.03 -12.65 -3.09
C ARG A 51 11.05 -11.75 -3.79
N SER A 52 11.74 -12.26 -4.80
CA SER A 52 12.75 -11.49 -5.54
C SER A 52 12.15 -10.31 -6.29
N HIS A 53 10.95 -10.48 -6.85
CA HIS A 53 10.27 -9.40 -7.56
C HIS A 53 9.78 -8.31 -6.58
N ALA A 54 9.24 -8.69 -5.43
CA ALA A 54 8.87 -7.77 -4.35
C ALA A 54 10.08 -6.99 -3.82
N PHE A 55 11.19 -7.69 -3.54
CA PHE A 55 12.43 -7.06 -3.08
C PHE A 55 13.01 -6.08 -4.11
N GLY A 56 13.00 -6.46 -5.39
CA GLY A 56 13.38 -5.57 -6.49
C GLY A 56 12.46 -4.35 -6.60
N GLY A 57 11.16 -4.53 -6.38
CA GLY A 57 10.19 -3.44 -6.29
C GLY A 57 10.53 -2.43 -5.18
N ALA A 58 10.78 -2.93 -3.96
CA ALA A 58 11.18 -2.10 -2.83
C ALA A 58 12.48 -1.32 -3.11
N LYS A 59 13.49 -1.98 -3.69
CA LYS A 59 14.73 -1.31 -4.08
C LYS A 59 14.52 -0.23 -5.15
N ARG A 60 13.68 -0.46 -6.16
CA ARG A 60 13.38 0.52 -7.21
C ARG A 60 12.71 1.77 -6.63
N ASP A 61 11.69 1.60 -5.81
CA ASP A 61 10.97 2.71 -5.19
C ASP A 61 11.88 3.52 -4.25
N LEU A 62 12.84 2.86 -3.60
CA LEU A 62 13.88 3.50 -2.78
C LEU A 62 15.02 4.14 -3.59
N GLY A 63 15.05 3.96 -4.92
CA GLY A 63 16.15 4.41 -5.78
C GLY A 63 17.48 3.67 -5.52
N ILE A 64 17.44 2.45 -4.98
CA ILE A 64 18.62 1.62 -4.69
C ILE A 64 18.95 0.76 -5.92
N PRO A 65 20.16 0.87 -6.51
CA PRO A 65 20.60 0.03 -7.62
C PRO A 65 20.46 -1.45 -7.31
N ALA A 66 20.02 -2.23 -8.30
CA ALA A 66 19.78 -3.67 -8.15
C ALA A 66 21.02 -4.43 -7.63
N ASN A 67 22.22 -4.02 -8.06
CA ASN A 67 23.50 -4.60 -7.67
C ASN A 67 24.04 -4.10 -6.31
N GLN A 68 23.52 -2.98 -5.76
CA GLN A 68 23.96 -2.48 -4.47
C GLN A 68 23.69 -3.55 -3.39
N LYS A 69 24.74 -3.86 -2.62
CA LYS A 69 24.69 -4.76 -1.47
C LYS A 69 24.25 -3.99 -0.22
N PRO A 70 23.54 -4.64 0.72
CA PRO A 70 23.21 -4.01 1.99
C PRO A 70 24.51 -3.70 2.74
N LEU A 71 24.53 -2.60 3.49
CA LEU A 71 25.61 -2.28 4.41
C LEU A 71 25.69 -3.28 5.55
N GLN A 72 24.52 -3.75 5.99
CA GLN A 72 24.39 -4.71 7.06
C GLN A 72 23.13 -5.54 6.84
N VAL A 73 23.20 -6.81 7.24
CA VAL A 73 22.02 -7.67 7.42
C VAL A 73 21.99 -8.10 8.87
N ARG A 74 20.85 -7.92 9.54
CA ARG A 74 20.66 -8.36 10.92
C ARG A 74 19.42 -9.23 11.05
N LEU A 75 19.43 -10.10 12.05
CA LEU A 75 18.26 -10.88 12.45
C LEU A 75 17.58 -10.17 13.60
N VAL A 76 16.27 -10.00 13.50
CA VAL A 76 15.44 -9.41 14.55
C VAL A 76 14.23 -10.32 14.80
N PRO A 77 13.65 -10.34 16.01
CA PRO A 77 12.40 -11.06 16.22
C PRO A 77 11.29 -10.51 15.33
N LEU A 78 10.54 -11.39 14.67
CA LEU A 78 9.27 -11.05 14.04
C LEU A 78 8.25 -10.78 15.15
N THR A 79 7.57 -9.64 15.08
CA THR A 79 6.66 -9.20 16.13
C THR A 79 5.22 -9.11 15.63
N ASP A 80 4.28 -9.36 16.54
CA ASP A 80 2.85 -9.18 16.30
C ASP A 80 2.46 -7.68 16.26
N ARG A 81 1.16 -7.40 16.22
CA ARG A 81 0.62 -6.02 16.26
C ARG A 81 0.98 -5.26 17.54
N ASN A 82 1.18 -5.98 18.63
CA ASN A 82 1.45 -5.46 19.98
C ASN A 82 2.95 -5.49 20.33
N GLU A 83 3.82 -5.64 19.32
CA GLU A 83 5.29 -5.63 19.47
C GLU A 83 5.85 -6.82 20.27
N ARG A 84 5.07 -7.88 20.43
CA ARG A 84 5.51 -9.11 21.07
C ARG A 84 6.11 -10.04 20.03
N ALA A 85 7.24 -10.66 20.37
CA ALA A 85 7.86 -11.65 19.49
C ALA A 85 6.90 -12.82 19.25
N ILE A 86 6.74 -13.21 17.99
CA ILE A 86 6.00 -14.42 17.61
C ILE A 86 6.86 -15.61 17.98
N ILE A 87 6.30 -16.52 18.78
CA ILE A 87 7.00 -17.71 19.26
C ILE A 87 6.68 -18.89 18.34
N ASP A 88 7.72 -19.60 17.89
CA ASP A 88 7.60 -20.80 17.08
C ASP A 88 7.20 -22.04 17.91
N SER A 89 6.98 -23.17 17.25
CA SER A 89 6.59 -24.43 17.92
C SER A 89 7.64 -24.97 18.89
N ASN A 90 8.88 -24.49 18.83
CA ASN A 90 9.98 -24.88 19.72
C ASN A 90 10.12 -23.92 20.92
N GLY A 91 9.20 -22.96 21.08
CA GLY A 91 9.27 -21.97 22.14
C GLY A 91 10.31 -20.87 21.89
N LYS A 92 10.81 -20.72 20.66
CA LYS A 92 11.81 -19.70 20.30
C LYS A 92 11.17 -18.55 19.51
N PRO A 93 11.69 -17.31 19.62
CA PRO A 93 11.26 -16.23 18.75
C PRO A 93 11.51 -16.57 17.28
N GLN A 94 10.47 -16.43 16.46
CA GLN A 94 10.62 -16.44 15.02
C GLN A 94 11.42 -15.21 14.59
N LEU A 95 12.47 -15.41 13.78
CA LEU A 95 13.36 -14.33 13.36
C LEU A 95 13.06 -13.88 11.92
N SER A 96 13.10 -12.58 11.69
CA SER A 96 13.07 -11.92 10.39
C SER A 96 14.43 -11.30 10.07
N ARG A 97 14.66 -11.03 8.77
CA ARG A 97 15.87 -10.34 8.30
C ARG A 97 15.58 -8.87 8.06
N GLU A 98 16.50 -8.02 8.49
CA GLU A 98 16.51 -6.61 8.12
C GLU A 98 17.74 -6.29 7.28
N TYR A 99 17.51 -5.74 6.09
CA TYR A 99 18.54 -5.29 5.16
C TYR A 99 18.71 -3.78 5.26
N ILE A 100 19.87 -3.32 5.73
CA ILE A 100 20.18 -1.90 5.86
C ILE A 100 20.87 -1.42 4.60
N TYR A 101 20.34 -0.37 3.97
CA TYR A 101 20.87 0.24 2.77
C TYR A 101 21.12 1.73 2.97
N LYS A 102 22.12 2.27 2.29
CA LYS A 102 22.28 3.71 2.09
C LYS A 102 21.66 4.10 0.76
N ARG A 103 20.73 5.06 0.77
CA ARG A 103 20.15 5.58 -0.48
C ARG A 103 21.16 6.45 -1.22
N PRO A 104 21.36 6.25 -2.53
CA PRO A 104 22.27 7.09 -3.31
C PRO A 104 21.85 8.57 -3.39
N SER A 105 20.54 8.84 -3.44
CA SER A 105 20.00 10.18 -3.68
C SER A 105 20.29 11.20 -2.57
N ASN A 106 20.29 10.75 -1.31
CA ASN A 106 20.44 11.64 -0.14
C ASN A 106 21.32 11.08 0.97
N GLY A 107 21.93 9.90 0.76
CA GLY A 107 22.79 9.25 1.74
C GLY A 107 22.10 8.76 3.01
N LYS A 108 20.76 8.89 3.13
CA LYS A 108 20.02 8.40 4.30
C LYS A 108 20.00 6.87 4.34
N LEU A 109 19.97 6.33 5.55
CA LEU A 109 19.86 4.88 5.78
C LEU A 109 18.39 4.47 5.80
N VAL A 110 18.12 3.31 5.22
CA VAL A 110 16.79 2.70 5.14
C VAL A 110 16.89 1.21 5.43
N VAL A 111 15.80 0.64 5.90
CA VAL A 111 15.69 -0.78 6.26
C VAL A 111 14.61 -1.41 5.40
N ILE A 112 14.95 -2.54 4.75
CA ILE A 112 13.97 -3.43 4.14
C ILE A 112 13.82 -4.62 5.09
N GLN A 113 12.66 -4.76 5.72
CA GLN A 113 12.34 -5.82 6.67
C GLN A 113 11.64 -6.96 5.94
N GLU A 114 12.13 -8.19 6.12
CA GLU A 114 11.59 -9.38 5.49
C GLU A 114 10.64 -10.14 6.41
N HIS A 115 9.35 -10.12 6.10
CA HIS A 115 8.32 -10.88 6.80
C HIS A 115 7.86 -12.07 5.96
N SER A 116 8.81 -12.93 5.57
CA SER A 116 8.52 -14.11 4.74
C SER A 116 7.57 -15.11 5.41
N ALA A 117 7.51 -15.14 6.74
CA ALA A 117 6.57 -15.96 7.48
C ALA A 117 5.13 -15.44 7.46
N GLY A 118 4.92 -14.18 7.07
CA GLY A 118 3.63 -13.51 7.20
C GLY A 118 3.24 -13.22 8.64
N HIS A 119 2.00 -12.79 8.83
CA HIS A 119 1.35 -12.59 10.13
C HIS A 119 -0.03 -13.24 10.12
N HIS A 120 -0.28 -14.09 11.12
CA HIS A 120 -1.58 -14.69 11.39
C HIS A 120 -2.14 -14.12 12.69
N PHE A 121 -3.27 -13.42 12.61
CA PHE A 121 -3.86 -12.74 13.76
C PHE A 121 -4.98 -13.54 14.42
N GLY A 122 -5.43 -14.64 13.82
CA GLY A 122 -6.41 -15.56 14.40
C GLY A 122 -7.84 -15.03 14.41
N GLU A 123 -8.12 -13.94 13.69
CA GLU A 123 -9.48 -13.43 13.51
C GLU A 123 -10.30 -14.37 12.61
N LYS A 124 -11.63 -14.45 12.87
CA LYS A 124 -12.52 -15.37 12.15
C LYS A 124 -12.52 -15.09 10.65
N GLY A 125 -12.11 -16.07 9.84
CA GLY A 125 -12.02 -15.92 8.39
C GLY A 125 -10.70 -15.30 7.91
N GLY A 126 -9.67 -15.22 8.76
CA GLY A 126 -8.34 -14.72 8.39
C GLY A 126 -8.32 -13.21 8.15
N VAL A 127 -9.24 -12.47 8.79
CA VAL A 127 -9.33 -11.02 8.59
C VAL A 127 -8.05 -10.36 9.08
N GLY A 128 -7.44 -9.58 8.20
CA GLY A 128 -6.22 -8.86 8.51
C GLY A 128 -4.96 -9.72 8.44
N ASP A 129 -5.05 -11.04 8.23
CA ASP A 129 -3.86 -11.88 8.02
C ASP A 129 -3.06 -11.37 6.83
N GLN A 130 -1.75 -11.39 6.98
CA GLN A 130 -0.82 -10.91 5.97
C GLN A 130 0.05 -12.06 5.51
N GLY A 131 0.03 -12.33 4.21
CA GLY A 131 0.98 -13.25 3.60
C GLY A 131 2.42 -12.73 3.64
N PRO A 132 3.35 -13.41 2.97
CA PRO A 132 4.74 -13.00 2.89
C PRO A 132 4.89 -11.59 2.27
N HIS A 133 5.61 -10.69 2.94
CA HIS A 133 5.81 -9.31 2.47
C HIS A 133 7.13 -8.68 2.95
N PHE A 134 7.53 -7.60 2.29
CA PHE A 134 8.57 -6.69 2.80
C PHE A 134 7.96 -5.38 3.27
N ASN A 135 8.55 -4.83 4.33
CA ASN A 135 8.31 -3.46 4.76
C ASN A 135 9.55 -2.61 4.47
N VAL A 136 9.31 -1.35 4.12
CA VAL A 136 10.35 -0.35 3.89
C VAL A 136 10.24 0.73 4.96
N ARG A 137 11.31 0.94 5.71
CA ARG A 137 11.32 1.82 6.89
C ARG A 137 12.57 2.71 6.93
N PRO A 138 12.50 3.90 7.53
CA PRO A 138 13.69 4.62 7.96
C PRO A 138 14.42 3.84 9.07
N VAL A 139 15.73 4.04 9.24
CA VAL A 139 16.49 3.32 10.29
C VAL A 139 16.16 3.83 11.71
N GLU A 140 15.76 5.10 11.80
CA GLU A 140 15.37 5.78 13.03
C GLU A 140 14.00 5.35 13.57
N ASP A 141 13.14 4.77 12.71
CA ASP A 141 11.84 4.21 13.09
C ASP A 141 11.53 3.00 12.20
N THR A 142 12.05 1.84 12.61
CA THR A 142 11.85 0.58 11.90
C THR A 142 10.47 -0.03 12.13
N ARG A 143 9.62 0.56 12.97
CA ARG A 143 8.32 -0.01 13.31
C ARG A 143 7.19 0.65 12.54
N HIS A 144 7.13 1.98 12.59
CA HIS A 144 6.01 2.76 12.05
C HIS A 144 6.44 3.75 10.97
N GLY A 145 7.76 3.98 10.84
CA GLY A 145 8.30 4.98 9.94
C GLY A 145 7.90 4.75 8.50
N ARG A 146 7.63 5.82 7.77
CA ARG A 146 7.26 5.77 6.35
C ARG A 146 8.28 6.51 5.51
N ILE A 147 8.46 6.03 4.29
CA ILE A 147 9.31 6.68 3.29
C ILE A 147 8.42 7.04 2.11
N GLU A 148 8.34 8.33 1.79
CA GLU A 148 7.59 8.81 0.63
C GLU A 148 8.02 8.10 -0.66
N GLY A 149 7.04 7.79 -1.52
CA GLY A 149 7.28 7.07 -2.77
C GLY A 149 7.40 5.55 -2.62
N THR A 150 7.24 5.00 -1.40
CA THR A 150 7.24 3.55 -1.17
C THR A 150 5.85 3.03 -0.79
N ARG A 151 5.62 1.73 -0.97
CA ARG A 151 4.38 1.04 -0.55
C ARG A 151 4.47 0.67 0.92
N ASP A 152 3.31 0.61 1.60
CA ASP A 152 3.25 0.11 2.98
C ASP A 152 3.73 -1.36 3.06
N HIS A 153 3.32 -2.19 2.09
CA HIS A 153 3.72 -3.59 1.97
C HIS A 153 4.12 -3.94 0.53
N TYR A 154 5.18 -4.74 0.40
CA TYR A 154 5.58 -5.39 -0.86
C TYR A 154 5.31 -6.88 -0.75
N SER A 155 4.04 -7.27 -0.85
CA SER A 155 3.55 -8.64 -0.68
C SER A 155 3.82 -9.52 -1.91
N TRP A 156 4.06 -10.82 -1.69
CA TRP A 156 4.25 -11.80 -2.77
C TRP A 156 3.53 -13.11 -2.51
N LYS A 157 3.38 -13.91 -3.58
CA LYS A 157 2.73 -15.22 -3.57
C LYS A 157 3.55 -16.32 -2.91
#